data_AF-A0A3D4IMD1-F1
#
_entry.id   AF-A0A3D4IMD1-F1
#
_cell.length_a   1.000
_cell.length_b   1.000
_cell.length_c   1.000
_cell.angle_alpha   90.00
_cell.angle_beta   90.00
_cell.angle_gamma   90.00
#
_symmetry.space_group_name_H-M   'P 1'
#
loop_
_entity.id
_entity.type
_entity.pdbx_description
1 polymer ?
#
loop_
_entity_poly.entity_id
_entity_poly.type
_entity_poly.pdbx_seq_one_letter_code
_entity_poly.pdbx_strand_id
1 'polypeptide(L)' 'MYEVALWQDMLKVVDDELFYAYVVDNQAIVIPETIDAIRALTTIEKLATNSIQMTNVSLGIKQKFIEK' A
#
# COMPACT_ATOMS: atom_id res chain seq x y z
N MET A 1 -2.47 8.60 -6.42
CA MET A 1 -1.62 8.08 -5.32
C MET A 1 -2.06 6.66 -5.04
N TYR A 2 -1.17 5.67 -5.19
CA TYR A 2 -1.56 4.27 -4.99
C TYR A 2 -1.54 3.90 -3.51
N GLU A 3 -0.74 4.63 -2.73
CA GLU A 3 -0.47 4.42 -1.32
C GLU A 3 -1.52 5.09 -0.42
N VAL A 4 -1.68 4.56 0.78
CA VAL A 4 -2.40 5.24 1.87
C VAL A 4 -1.45 6.22 2.53
N ALA A 5 -1.82 7.50 2.55
CA ALA A 5 -1.04 8.53 3.24
C ALA A 5 -1.48 8.61 4.71
N LEU A 6 -0.53 8.64 5.64
CA LEU A 6 -0.75 8.79 7.09
C LEU A 6 -0.11 10.09 7.58
N TRP A 7 -0.83 10.84 8.40
CA TRP A 7 -0.25 12.00 9.10
C TRP A 7 0.49 11.55 10.35
N GLN A 8 1.83 11.66 10.34
CA GLN A 8 2.68 11.25 11.47
C GLN A 8 2.37 12.03 12.75
N ASP A 9 2.08 13.33 12.63
CA ASP A 9 1.77 14.20 13.78
C ASP A 9 0.44 13.86 14.47
N MET A 10 -0.44 13.11 13.80
CA MET A 10 -1.74 12.70 14.32
C MET A 10 -1.73 11.27 14.89
N LEU A 11 -0.59 10.57 14.84
CA LEU A 11 -0.45 9.23 15.39
C LEU A 11 -0.36 9.31 16.92
N LYS A 12 -1.37 8.81 17.63
CA LYS A 12 -1.43 8.83 19.10
C LYS A 12 -1.95 7.51 19.66
N VAL A 13 -1.29 7.00 20.70
CA VAL A 13 -1.78 5.86 21.48
C VAL A 13 -2.26 6.36 22.84
N VAL A 14 -3.45 5.93 23.27
CA VAL A 14 -3.99 6.16 24.62
C VAL A 14 -4.43 4.80 25.17
N ASP A 15 -3.82 4.37 26.26
CA ASP A 15 -3.99 3.04 26.84
C ASP A 15 -3.79 1.92 25.79
N ASP A 16 -4.87 1.29 25.34
CA ASP A 16 -4.91 0.23 24.34
C ASP A 16 -5.49 0.68 22.97
N GLU A 17 -5.76 1.97 22.79
CA GLU A 17 -6.35 2.54 21.56
C GLU A 17 -5.33 3.36 20.74
N LEU A 18 -5.26 3.08 19.42
CA LEU A 18 -4.45 3.82 18.44
C LEU A 18 -5.33 4.75 17.60
N PHE A 19 -5.02 6.05 17.65
CA PHE A 19 -5.64 7.11 16.87
C PHE A 19 -4.69 7.55 15.75
N TYR A 20 -5.23 7.68 14.53
CA TYR A 20 -4.50 8.20 13.37
C TYR A 20 -5.48 8.76 12.34
N ALA A 21 -4.98 9.65 11.48
CA ALA A 21 -5.70 10.11 10.30
C ALA A 21 -4.96 9.62 9.05
N TYR A 22 -5.74 9.18 8.05
CA TYR A 22 -5.22 8.74 6.78
C TYR A 22 -6.04 9.29 5.61
N VAL A 23 -5.40 9.44 4.46
CA VAL A 23 -6.06 9.80 3.20
C VAL A 23 -5.93 8.66 2.19
N VAL A 24 -7.03 8.45 1.47
CA VAL A 24 -7.15 7.49 0.38
C VAL A 24 -7.48 8.25 -0.89
N ASP A 25 -6.66 8.06 -1.91
CA ASP A 25 -7.03 8.39 -3.28
C ASP A 25 -7.87 7.24 -3.84
N ASN A 26 -9.19 7.44 -3.79
CA ASN A 26 -10.17 6.42 -4.19
C ASN A 26 -10.10 6.05 -5.67
N GLN A 27 -9.50 6.91 -6.52
CA GLN A 27 -9.38 6.65 -7.94
C GLN A 27 -8.26 5.66 -8.26
N ALA A 28 -7.28 5.50 -7.35
CA ALA A 28 -6.05 4.79 -7.65
C ALA A 28 -5.73 3.63 -6.69
N ILE A 29 -6.21 3.64 -5.44
CA ILE A 29 -5.80 2.68 -4.41
C ILE A 29 -5.99 1.20 -4.80
N VAL A 30 -7.04 0.88 -5.58
CA VAL A 30 -7.36 -0.51 -5.96
C VAL A 30 -6.61 -1.01 -7.20
N ILE A 31 -5.88 -0.13 -7.90
CA ILE A 31 -5.14 -0.48 -9.12
C ILE A 31 -4.06 -1.54 -8.84
N PRO A 32 -3.13 -1.37 -7.87
CA PRO A 32 -2.14 -2.40 -7.58
C PRO A 32 -2.76 -3.74 -7.15
N GLU A 33 -3.81 -3.69 -6.32
CA GLU A 33 -4.51 -4.88 -5.82
C GLU A 33 -5.11 -5.71 -6.96
N THR A 34 -5.65 -5.04 -7.98
CA THR A 34 -6.23 -5.70 -9.16
C THR A 34 -5.17 -6.46 -9.95
N ILE A 35 -3.97 -5.90 -10.10
CA ILE A 35 -2.87 -6.54 -10.81
C ILE A 35 -2.40 -7.79 -10.05
N ASP A 36 -2.25 -7.69 -8.74
CA ASP A 36 -1.84 -8.82 -7.90
C ASP A 36 -2.90 -9.93 -7.87
N ALA A 37 -4.19 -9.55 -7.84
CA ALA A 37 -5.30 -10.49 -7.95
C ALA A 37 -5.28 -11.26 -9.29
N ILE A 38 -4.98 -10.59 -10.41
CA ILE A 38 -4.84 -11.27 -11.70
C ILE A 38 -3.71 -12.30 -11.66
N ARG A 39 -2.54 -11.97 -11.09
CA ARG A 39 -1.42 -12.93 -10.99
C ARG A 39 -1.75 -14.12 -10.09
N ALA A 40 -2.48 -13.87 -9.00
CA ALA A 40 -2.95 -14.92 -8.10
C ALA A 40 -3.96 -15.86 -8.80
N LEU A 41 -4.98 -15.31 -9.47
CA LEU A 41 -6.01 -16.09 -10.17
C LEU A 41 -5.45 -16.92 -11.32
N THR A 42 -4.45 -16.38 -12.03
CA THR A 42 -3.81 -17.05 -13.17
C THR A 42 -2.68 -17.99 -12.75
N THR A 43 -2.31 -18.02 -11.46
CA THR A 43 -1.18 -18.79 -10.94
C THR A 43 0.16 -18.45 -11.63
N ILE A 44 0.27 -17.25 -12.23
CA ILE A 44 1.51 -16.77 -12.88
C ILE A 44 2.59 -16.51 -11.82
N GLU A 45 2.20 -16.01 -10.66
CA GLU A 45 3.08 -15.83 -9.51
C GLU A 45 2.46 -16.54 -8.30
N LYS A 46 3.27 -17.34 -7.59
CA LYS A 46 2.83 -18.15 -6.44
C LYS A 46 3.14 -17.48 -5.12
N LEU A 47 4.13 -16.59 -5.09
CA LEU A 47 4.55 -15.85 -3.91
C LEU A 47 3.96 -14.44 -3.95
N ALA A 48 3.05 -14.15 -3.03
CA ALA A 48 2.40 -12.84 -2.93
C ALA A 48 3.41 -11.68 -2.84
N THR A 49 4.50 -11.88 -2.09
CA THR A 49 5.58 -10.89 -1.92
C THR A 49 6.23 -10.51 -3.25
N ASN A 50 6.41 -11.47 -4.15
CA ASN A 50 7.01 -11.22 -5.46
C ASN A 50 6.04 -10.43 -6.35
N SER A 51 4.75 -10.80 -6.35
CA SER A 51 3.72 -10.08 -7.13
C SER A 51 3.65 -8.61 -6.70
N ILE A 52 3.57 -8.37 -5.40
CA ILE A 52 3.51 -7.01 -4.83
C ILE A 52 4.78 -6.23 -5.19
N GLN A 53 5.96 -6.84 -5.09
CA GLN A 53 7.21 -6.18 -5.48
C GLN A 53 7.21 -5.80 -6.97
N MET A 54 6.78 -6.70 -7.85
CA MET A 54 6.69 -6.43 -9.30
C MET A 54 5.71 -5.30 -9.60
N THR A 55 4.55 -5.30 -8.96
CA THR A 55 3.54 -4.25 -9.08
C THR A 55 4.09 -2.91 -8.60
N ASN A 56 4.72 -2.89 -7.42
CA ASN A 56 5.29 -1.68 -6.85
C ASN A 56 6.39 -1.07 -7.73
N VAL A 57 7.30 -1.90 -8.25
CA VAL A 57 8.36 -1.44 -9.16
C VAL A 57 7.76 -0.90 -10.46
N SER A 58 6.74 -1.56 -11.00
CA SER A 58 6.11 -1.18 -12.27
C SER A 58 5.30 0.11 -12.18
N LEU A 59 4.62 0.33 -11.05
CA LEU A 59 3.80 1.54 -10.80
C LEU A 59 4.60 2.66 -10.12
N GLY A 60 5.87 2.45 -9.79
CA GLY A 60 6.71 3.42 -9.10
C GLY A 60 6.30 3.68 -7.64
N ILE A 61 5.63 2.71 -7.01
CA ILE A 61 5.15 2.80 -5.61
C ILE A 61 6.33 2.80 -4.66
N LYS A 62 6.31 3.72 -3.68
CA LYS A 62 7.39 3.88 -2.70
C LYS A 62 6.91 3.54 -1.30
N GLN A 63 7.75 2.83 -0.55
CA GLN A 63 7.50 2.48 0.86
C GLN A 63 7.94 3.57 1.85
N LYS A 64 8.85 4.46 1.42
CA LYS A 64 9.34 5.59 2.23
C LYS A 64 9.34 6.86 1.40
N PHE A 65 8.70 7.89 1.94
CA PHE A 65 8.58 9.22 1.31
C PHE A 65 9.44 10.28 2.00
N ILE A 66 9.92 10.03 3.21
CA ILE A 66 10.77 10.92 3.99
C ILE A 66 12.11 10.22 4.21
N GLU A 67 13.20 10.82 3.73
CA GLU A 67 14.56 10.46 4.15
C GLU A 67 14.82 11.11 5.51
N LYS A 68 15.37 10.33 6.44
CA LYS A 68 15.77 10.82 7.76
C LYS A 68 17.04 11.66 7.65
#